data_AF-Q8EAB4-F1
#
_entry.id   AF-Q8EAB4-F1
#
_cell.length_a   1.000
_cell.length_b   1.000
_cell.length_c   1.000
_cell.angle_alpha   90.00
_cell.angle_beta   90.00
_cell.angle_gamma   90.00
#
_symmetry.space_group_name_H-M   'P 1'
#
loop_
_entity.id
_entity.type
_entity.pdbx_description
1 polymer ?
#
loop_
_entity_poly.entity_id
_entity_poly.type
_entity_poly.pdbx_seq_one_letter_code
_entity_poly.pdbx_strand_id
1 'polypeptide(L)'
;MADLKNDIGYIFETLLLYAGHRTRKELFRFELTANSKDEFKFYKALSGGNDKINILYSVSGIKYSDSENSYICISGVEESDFYLPDDFDFVEINCPHFIYSASRIGLEVKSQLNRSELENNFIGQPDDNSYQGTSLSDIQSYFNDIVIIRFDKNSIYDSFNFDRLLYFILSFNKKIMALENSNLKCLYQSLFLDFDNISHSNIFISMTCFHKKHAFLEAYRCIEWLYPIPRVHNLKRSISYGGKAIELARKCASDLSWRRKEEDSLSLLVKYAFSLDAELKETVSWSTFMKDLDEDKAATKLYAYRNQLVHQFSPEYELAINNDILEELIFFVLKLIKVLYTEYKLDLS
;
A
#
# COMPACT_ATOMS: atom_id res chain seq x y z
N MET A 1 7.32 -14.77 27.64
CA MET A 1 6.61 -14.20 28.82
C MET A 1 6.99 -12.73 29.03
N ALA A 2 8.24 -12.32 28.80
CA ALA A 2 8.62 -10.91 28.83
C ALA A 2 7.84 -10.06 27.82
N ASP A 3 7.74 -10.51 26.56
CA ASP A 3 7.01 -9.77 25.51
C ASP A 3 5.52 -9.61 25.81
N LEU A 4 4.84 -10.68 26.23
CA LEU A 4 3.44 -10.60 26.64
C LEU A 4 3.21 -9.59 27.76
N LYS A 5 4.08 -9.57 28.77
CA LYS A 5 3.96 -8.61 29.87
C LYS A 5 4.16 -7.17 29.38
N ASN A 6 5.10 -6.97 28.46
CA ASN A 6 5.36 -5.66 27.87
C ASN A 6 4.18 -5.21 26.99
N ASP A 7 3.58 -6.10 26.20
CA ASP A 7 2.46 -5.78 25.32
C ASP A 7 1.18 -5.48 26.11
N ILE A 8 0.92 -6.25 27.18
CA ILE A 8 -0.16 -5.92 28.13
C ILE A 8 0.15 -4.59 28.82
N GLY A 9 1.41 -4.37 29.20
CA GLY A 9 1.89 -3.11 29.78
C GLY A 9 1.60 -1.92 28.87
N TYR A 10 1.92 -2.02 27.58
CA TYR A 10 1.66 -1.00 26.58
C TYR A 10 0.19 -0.55 26.60
N ILE A 11 -0.76 -1.48 26.60
CA ILE A 11 -2.20 -1.17 26.58
C ILE A 11 -2.58 -0.32 27.79
N PHE A 12 -2.26 -0.80 28.99
CA PHE A 12 -2.65 -0.12 30.22
C PHE A 12 -1.88 1.18 30.44
N GLU A 13 -0.58 1.21 30.12
CA GLU A 13 0.23 2.42 30.17
C GLU A 13 -0.30 3.49 29.22
N THR A 14 -0.72 3.12 28.01
CA THR A 14 -1.28 4.07 27.04
C THR A 14 -2.57 4.70 27.56
N LEU A 15 -3.47 3.92 28.18
CA LEU A 15 -4.68 4.44 28.80
C LEU A 15 -4.38 5.33 30.02
N LEU A 16 -3.45 4.92 30.88
CA LEU A 16 -3.03 5.72 32.03
C LEU A 16 -2.42 7.05 31.62
N LEU A 17 -1.55 7.05 30.61
CA LEU A 17 -0.93 8.24 30.06
C LEU A 17 -1.98 9.17 29.44
N TYR A 18 -2.97 8.62 28.73
CA TYR A 18 -4.08 9.41 28.16
C TYR A 18 -4.90 10.13 29.24
N ALA A 19 -5.14 9.47 30.38
CA ALA A 19 -5.78 10.07 31.56
C ALA A 19 -4.87 11.02 32.36
N GLY A 20 -3.57 11.07 32.07
CA GLY A 20 -2.63 11.96 32.76
C GLY A 20 -1.93 11.33 33.98
N HIS A 21 -2.01 10.01 34.15
CA HIS A 21 -1.30 9.28 35.20
C HIS A 21 0.07 8.79 34.70
N ARG A 22 1.10 8.86 35.56
CA ARG A 22 2.45 8.41 35.21
C ARG A 22 2.67 6.90 35.40
N THR A 23 2.05 6.29 36.41
CA THR A 23 2.11 4.85 36.72
C THR A 23 1.14 4.51 37.86
N ARG A 24 0.45 3.35 37.82
CA ARG A 24 -0.31 2.79 38.96
C ARG A 24 0.47 1.61 39.57
N LYS A 25 0.46 1.47 40.90
CA LYS A 25 1.15 0.38 41.64
C LYS A 25 0.46 -0.97 41.50
N GLU A 26 -0.86 -0.97 41.27
CA GLU A 26 -1.63 -2.17 41.03
C GLU A 26 -1.69 -2.45 39.54
N LEU A 27 -1.36 -3.69 39.16
CA LEU A 27 -1.29 -4.09 37.77
C LEU A 27 -2.70 -4.42 37.29
N PHE A 28 -3.23 -3.58 36.40
CA PHE A 28 -4.33 -3.99 35.55
C PHE A 28 -3.99 -5.32 34.87
N ARG A 29 -5.01 -6.18 34.76
CA ARG A 29 -4.88 -7.50 34.13
C ARG A 29 -6.13 -7.78 33.32
N PHE A 30 -5.96 -8.54 32.24
CA PHE A 30 -7.10 -9.10 31.53
C PHE A 30 -7.80 -10.14 32.42
N GLU A 31 -9.12 -10.24 32.30
CA GLU A 31 -9.88 -11.31 32.94
C GLU A 31 -9.37 -12.69 32.49
N LEU A 32 -9.25 -13.61 33.44
CA LEU A 32 -8.88 -15.00 33.13
C LEU A 32 -10.12 -15.77 32.70
N THR A 33 -10.28 -15.97 31.39
CA THR A 33 -11.34 -16.82 30.84
C THR A 33 -11.00 -18.30 31.03
N ALA A 34 -12.00 -19.18 30.90
CA ALA A 34 -11.80 -20.64 30.87
C ALA A 34 -10.83 -21.08 29.76
N ASN A 35 -10.71 -20.28 28.69
CA ASN A 35 -9.84 -20.52 27.53
C ASN A 35 -8.47 -19.82 27.61
N SER A 36 -8.17 -19.11 28.70
CA SER A 36 -6.95 -18.32 28.87
C SER A 36 -5.66 -19.10 28.57
N LYS A 37 -5.59 -20.39 28.92
CA LYS A 37 -4.41 -21.22 28.59
C LYS A 37 -4.18 -21.37 27.09
N ASP A 38 -5.23 -21.56 26.30
CA ASP A 38 -5.11 -21.74 24.86
C ASP A 38 -4.88 -20.40 24.15
N GLU A 39 -5.49 -19.33 24.66
CA GLU A 39 -5.18 -17.95 24.24
C GLU A 39 -3.69 -17.62 24.43
N PHE A 40 -3.10 -17.97 25.58
CA PHE A 40 -1.68 -17.75 25.84
C PHE A 40 -0.76 -18.66 25.01
N LYS A 41 -1.21 -19.87 24.64
CA LYS A 41 -0.45 -20.70 23.69
C LYS A 41 -0.46 -20.06 22.31
N PHE A 42 -1.63 -19.60 21.86
CA PHE A 42 -1.78 -18.94 20.57
C PHE A 42 -0.93 -17.67 20.49
N TYR A 43 -1.00 -16.79 21.50
CA TYR A 43 -0.15 -15.59 21.56
C TYR A 43 1.35 -15.95 21.41
N LYS A 44 1.82 -17.02 22.07
CA LYS A 44 3.23 -17.45 21.99
C LYS A 44 3.61 -18.03 20.62
N ALA A 45 2.64 -18.49 19.83
CA ALA A 45 2.86 -18.97 18.47
C ALA A 45 2.98 -17.81 17.47
N LEU A 46 2.47 -16.62 17.81
CA LEU A 46 2.58 -15.44 16.98
C LEU A 46 4.04 -14.95 16.91
N SER A 47 4.45 -14.54 15.71
CA SER A 47 5.79 -14.03 15.43
C SER A 47 5.75 -12.93 14.36
N GLY A 48 6.74 -12.02 14.40
CA GLY A 48 6.82 -10.88 13.49
C GLY A 48 6.13 -9.61 14.03
N GLY A 49 5.74 -8.71 13.14
CA GLY A 49 5.12 -7.42 13.50
C GLY A 49 6.10 -6.39 14.09
N ASN A 50 7.40 -6.55 13.84
CA ASN A 50 8.40 -5.55 14.23
C ASN A 50 8.43 -4.36 13.25
N ASP A 51 8.03 -4.59 12.00
CA ASP A 51 7.97 -3.57 10.97
C ASP A 51 6.57 -2.97 10.92
N LYS A 52 6.48 -1.69 11.25
CA LYS A 52 5.27 -0.87 11.12
C LYS A 52 5.40 0.00 9.89
N ILE A 53 4.37 -0.02 9.04
CA ILE A 53 4.26 0.90 7.91
C ILE A 53 3.17 1.93 8.24
N ASN A 54 3.48 3.21 7.99
CA ASN A 54 2.51 4.29 7.97
C ASN A 54 2.27 4.70 6.52
N ILE A 55 1.02 4.62 6.06
CA ILE A 55 0.69 4.89 4.65
C ILE A 55 0.05 6.27 4.52
N LEU A 56 -0.98 6.52 5.32
CA LEU A 56 -1.70 7.78 5.41
C LEU A 56 -1.61 8.26 6.87
N TYR A 57 -1.99 9.51 7.13
CA TYR A 57 -1.90 10.11 8.47
C TYR A 57 -2.55 9.25 9.57
N SER A 58 -3.61 8.51 9.23
CA SER A 58 -4.35 7.65 10.17
C SER A 58 -4.25 6.15 9.89
N VAL A 59 -3.61 5.72 8.80
CA VAL A 59 -3.58 4.31 8.39
C VAL A 59 -2.19 3.74 8.61
N SER A 60 -2.12 2.80 9.54
CA SER A 60 -0.92 2.03 9.84
C SER A 60 -1.19 0.55 9.64
N GLY A 61 -0.14 -0.22 9.39
CA GLY A 61 -0.24 -1.68 9.37
C GLY A 61 0.97 -2.36 9.96
N ILE A 62 0.76 -3.60 10.41
CA ILE A 62 1.80 -4.57 10.74
C ILE A 62 1.50 -5.93 10.08
N LYS A 63 2.54 -6.70 9.73
CA LYS A 63 2.44 -8.11 9.30
C LYS A 63 3.03 -9.03 10.36
N TYR A 64 2.30 -10.08 10.71
CA TYR A 64 2.75 -11.12 11.63
C TYR A 64 2.23 -12.49 11.19
N SER A 65 2.67 -13.58 11.82
CA SER A 65 2.29 -14.95 11.40
C SER A 65 2.28 -15.92 12.57
N ASP A 66 1.55 -17.03 12.41
CA ASP A 66 1.70 -18.24 13.21
C ASP A 66 2.33 -19.38 12.37
N SER A 67 2.10 -20.64 12.76
CA SER A 67 2.61 -21.82 12.05
C SER A 67 1.94 -22.05 10.69
N GLU A 68 0.69 -21.65 10.52
CA GLU A 68 -0.15 -22.00 9.36
C GLU A 68 -0.52 -20.77 8.53
N ASN A 69 -0.69 -19.62 9.18
CA ASN A 69 -1.27 -18.42 8.60
C ASN A 69 -0.38 -17.20 8.76
N SER A 70 -0.54 -16.28 7.82
CA SER A 70 -0.03 -14.92 7.91
C SER A 70 -1.20 -13.96 8.14
N TYR A 71 -0.92 -12.89 8.88
CA TYR A 71 -1.88 -11.91 9.34
C TYR A 71 -1.40 -10.51 9.03
N ILE A 72 -2.34 -9.63 8.70
CA ILE A 72 -2.13 -8.20 8.60
C ILE A 72 -3.14 -7.51 9.50
N CYS A 73 -2.62 -6.73 10.44
CA CYS A 73 -3.44 -5.81 11.24
C CYS A 73 -3.30 -4.42 10.64
N ILE A 74 -4.43 -3.76 10.39
CA ILE A 74 -4.52 -2.40 9.86
C ILE A 74 -5.32 -1.56 10.84
N SER A 75 -4.80 -0.40 11.23
CA SER A 75 -5.54 0.60 12.01
C SER A 75 -6.09 1.70 11.12
N GLY A 76 -7.17 2.36 11.57
CA GLY A 76 -7.75 3.51 10.87
C GLY A 76 -8.59 3.15 9.66
N VAL A 77 -9.08 1.91 9.61
CA VAL A 77 -9.99 1.36 8.60
C VAL A 77 -11.08 0.53 9.28
N GLU A 78 -12.20 0.31 8.61
CA GLU A 78 -13.30 -0.53 9.10
C GLU A 78 -13.48 -1.75 8.20
N GLU A 79 -13.86 -2.89 8.78
CA GLU A 79 -14.14 -4.13 8.03
C GLU A 79 -15.19 -3.92 6.93
N SER A 80 -16.22 -3.13 7.24
CA SER A 80 -17.33 -2.83 6.31
C SER A 80 -16.90 -2.07 5.04
N ASP A 81 -15.69 -1.53 5.00
CA ASP A 81 -15.14 -0.81 3.87
C ASP A 81 -14.45 -1.70 2.83
N PHE A 82 -14.25 -2.97 3.14
CA PHE A 82 -13.50 -3.89 2.30
C PHE A 82 -14.42 -4.83 1.50
N TYR A 83 -13.96 -5.16 0.30
CA TYR A 83 -14.45 -6.27 -0.51
C TYR A 83 -13.27 -7.18 -0.85
N LEU A 84 -12.89 -8.06 0.07
CA LEU A 84 -11.71 -8.92 -0.07
C LEU A 84 -11.97 -10.09 -1.05
N PRO A 85 -10.91 -10.58 -1.73
CA PRO A 85 -11.00 -11.83 -2.47
C PRO A 85 -11.00 -13.05 -1.53
N ASP A 86 -11.44 -14.20 -2.05
CA ASP A 86 -11.66 -15.45 -1.29
C ASP A 86 -10.40 -15.98 -0.58
N ASP A 87 -9.20 -15.57 -1.00
CA ASP A 87 -7.94 -15.96 -0.36
C ASP A 87 -7.70 -15.29 1.00
N PHE A 88 -8.55 -14.34 1.39
CA PHE A 88 -8.42 -13.56 2.62
C PHE A 88 -9.66 -13.65 3.48
N ASP A 89 -9.45 -13.86 4.78
CA ASP A 89 -10.51 -13.89 5.79
C ASP A 89 -10.34 -12.77 6.79
N PHE A 90 -11.45 -12.16 7.21
CA PHE A 90 -11.45 -11.37 8.44
C PHE A 90 -11.32 -12.27 9.66
N VAL A 91 -10.55 -11.80 10.64
CA VAL A 91 -10.35 -12.49 11.91
C VAL A 91 -11.12 -11.77 13.01
N GLU A 92 -11.98 -12.52 13.69
CA GLU A 92 -12.59 -12.03 14.94
C GLU A 92 -11.48 -11.73 15.96
N ILE A 93 -11.43 -10.48 16.42
CA ILE A 93 -10.37 -10.00 17.28
C ILE A 93 -10.57 -10.56 18.68
N ASN A 94 -9.78 -11.58 19.02
CA ASN A 94 -9.68 -12.10 20.38
C ASN A 94 -8.57 -11.41 21.18
N CYS A 95 -8.46 -11.75 22.46
CA CYS A 95 -7.53 -11.11 23.39
C CYS A 95 -6.06 -11.22 22.93
N PRO A 96 -5.55 -12.41 22.52
CA PRO A 96 -4.22 -12.53 21.91
C PRO A 96 -3.97 -11.60 20.73
N HIS A 97 -4.89 -11.57 19.76
CA HIS A 97 -4.76 -10.74 18.57
C HIS A 97 -4.71 -9.26 18.92
N PHE A 98 -5.57 -8.81 19.84
CA PHE A 98 -5.60 -7.43 20.29
C PHE A 98 -4.31 -7.04 21.02
N ILE A 99 -3.88 -7.81 22.02
CA ILE A 99 -2.65 -7.54 22.79
C ILE A 99 -1.44 -7.48 21.86
N TYR A 100 -1.32 -8.48 20.98
CA TYR A 100 -0.21 -8.58 20.06
C TYR A 100 -0.18 -7.41 19.08
N SER A 101 -1.34 -7.07 18.51
CA SER A 101 -1.41 -6.06 17.45
C SER A 101 -1.35 -4.64 17.99
N ALA A 102 -2.01 -4.35 19.12
CA ALA A 102 -2.10 -3.00 19.68
C ALA A 102 -0.73 -2.43 20.05
N SER A 103 0.11 -3.24 20.69
CA SER A 103 1.49 -2.88 21.06
C SER A 103 2.38 -2.61 19.85
N ARG A 104 2.33 -3.48 18.86
CA ARG A 104 3.20 -3.43 17.66
C ARG A 104 2.81 -2.34 16.68
N ILE A 105 1.52 -2.13 16.47
CA ILE A 105 1.04 -1.04 15.61
C ILE A 105 1.16 0.32 16.32
N GLY A 106 1.39 0.34 17.64
CA GLY A 106 1.34 1.56 18.43
C GLY A 106 -0.07 2.14 18.41
N LEU A 107 -1.07 1.30 18.75
CA LEU A 107 -2.48 1.67 18.68
C LEU A 107 -2.77 2.79 19.68
N GLU A 108 -3.39 3.86 19.17
CA GLU A 108 -3.71 5.05 19.95
C GLU A 108 -5.11 4.95 20.56
N VAL A 109 -5.30 5.67 21.67
CA VAL A 109 -6.60 5.87 22.31
C VAL A 109 -7.45 6.80 21.44
N LYS A 110 -8.76 6.55 21.37
CA LYS A 110 -9.71 7.39 20.64
C LYS A 110 -9.62 8.84 21.11
N SER A 111 -9.36 9.76 20.18
CA SER A 111 -9.13 11.18 20.49
C SER A 111 -10.33 11.89 21.10
N GLN A 112 -11.54 11.36 20.92
CA GLN A 112 -12.79 11.90 21.45
C GLN A 112 -13.14 11.37 22.85
N LEU A 113 -12.28 10.56 23.46
CA LEU A 113 -12.57 9.93 24.74
C LEU A 113 -12.56 10.96 25.88
N ASN A 114 -13.64 10.98 26.67
CA ASN A 114 -13.74 11.78 27.88
C ASN A 114 -12.85 11.20 28.98
N ARG A 115 -11.87 11.99 29.44
CA ARG A 115 -10.94 11.56 30.50
C ARG A 115 -11.63 11.20 31.80
N SER A 116 -12.68 11.93 32.18
CA SER A 116 -13.43 11.64 33.41
C SER A 116 -14.22 10.33 33.32
N GLU A 117 -14.69 9.96 32.12
CA GLU A 117 -15.30 8.65 31.91
C GLU A 117 -14.27 7.53 31.99
N LEU A 118 -13.07 7.72 31.42
CA LEU A 118 -11.98 6.75 31.55
C LEU A 118 -11.55 6.57 33.02
N GLU A 119 -11.46 7.67 33.78
CA GLU A 119 -11.13 7.64 35.21
C GLU A 119 -12.17 6.84 36.02
N ASN A 120 -13.45 7.19 35.85
CA ASN A 120 -14.54 6.62 36.63
C ASN A 120 -14.86 5.17 36.24
N ASN A 121 -14.82 4.85 34.95
CA ASN A 121 -15.31 3.57 34.45
C ASN A 121 -14.20 2.52 34.32
N PHE A 122 -12.94 2.92 34.22
CA PHE A 122 -11.83 2.00 33.98
C PHE A 122 -10.72 2.14 35.01
N ILE A 123 -10.16 3.34 35.19
CA ILE A 123 -8.94 3.50 36.00
C ILE A 123 -9.19 3.17 37.47
N GLY A 124 -10.36 3.50 38.00
CA GLY A 124 -10.74 3.18 39.39
C GLY A 124 -11.06 1.70 39.65
N GLN A 125 -11.29 0.87 38.62
CA GLN A 125 -11.76 -0.52 38.79
C GLN A 125 -10.86 -1.38 39.70
N PRO A 126 -9.52 -1.33 39.61
CA PRO A 126 -8.66 -2.16 40.46
C PRO A 126 -8.81 -1.90 41.96
N ASP A 127 -9.30 -0.72 42.35
CA ASP A 127 -9.47 -0.35 43.76
C ASP A 127 -10.70 -1.05 44.40
N ASP A 128 -11.54 -1.71 43.58
CA ASP A 128 -12.67 -2.51 44.03
C ASP A 128 -12.22 -3.94 44.38
N ASN A 129 -12.54 -4.39 45.60
CA ASN A 129 -12.24 -5.75 46.07
C ASN A 129 -12.86 -6.86 45.21
N SER A 130 -13.87 -6.55 44.39
CA SER A 130 -14.52 -7.49 43.47
C SER A 130 -13.82 -7.62 42.12
N TYR A 131 -12.80 -6.79 41.82
CA TYR A 131 -12.12 -6.76 40.53
C TYR A 131 -11.45 -8.09 40.16
N GLN A 132 -11.95 -8.73 39.10
CA GLN A 132 -11.41 -10.00 38.58
C GLN A 132 -10.47 -9.82 37.37
N GLY A 133 -10.34 -8.60 36.87
CA GLY A 133 -9.66 -8.28 35.62
C GLY A 133 -10.56 -7.42 34.74
N THR A 134 -10.05 -6.99 33.59
CA THR A 134 -10.83 -6.25 32.60
C THR A 134 -11.04 -7.07 31.34
N SER A 135 -12.25 -7.01 30.78
CA SER A 135 -12.61 -7.73 29.56
C SER A 135 -11.98 -7.07 28.33
N LEU A 136 -11.82 -7.83 27.24
CA LEU A 136 -11.35 -7.30 25.97
C LEU A 136 -12.30 -6.22 25.43
N SER A 137 -13.61 -6.46 25.47
CA SER A 137 -14.62 -5.52 24.96
C SER A 137 -14.55 -4.17 25.65
N ASP A 138 -14.29 -4.16 26.97
CA ASP A 138 -14.15 -2.91 27.71
C ASP A 138 -12.93 -2.13 27.23
N ILE A 139 -11.77 -2.81 27.11
CA ILE A 139 -10.52 -2.18 26.69
C ILE A 139 -10.60 -1.70 25.24
N GLN A 140 -11.07 -2.56 24.34
CA GLN A 140 -11.12 -2.28 22.90
C GLN A 140 -11.97 -1.04 22.58
N SER A 141 -13.01 -0.77 23.38
CA SER A 141 -13.86 0.41 23.22
C SER A 141 -13.09 1.74 23.31
N TYR A 142 -11.96 1.77 24.03
CA TYR A 142 -11.13 2.96 24.25
C TYR A 142 -10.10 3.21 23.15
N PHE A 143 -9.74 2.20 22.36
CA PHE A 143 -8.71 2.31 21.32
C PHE A 143 -9.32 2.55 19.95
N ASN A 144 -8.52 3.12 19.04
CA ASN A 144 -8.88 3.20 17.63
C ASN A 144 -9.13 1.79 17.07
N ASP A 145 -10.04 1.69 16.12
CA ASP A 145 -10.43 0.41 15.57
C ASP A 145 -9.31 -0.19 14.71
N ILE A 146 -9.19 -1.50 14.76
CA ILE A 146 -8.26 -2.29 13.95
C ILE A 146 -9.04 -3.35 13.18
N VAL A 147 -8.52 -3.72 12.03
CA VAL A 147 -9.01 -4.82 11.21
C VAL A 147 -7.87 -5.82 11.04
N ILE A 148 -8.15 -7.10 11.28
CA ILE A 148 -7.18 -8.18 11.12
C ILE A 148 -7.64 -9.07 9.98
N ILE A 149 -6.76 -9.24 9.00
CA ILE A 149 -6.98 -10.05 7.81
C ILE A 149 -5.98 -11.20 7.83
N ARG A 150 -6.47 -12.42 7.60
CA ARG A 150 -5.69 -13.67 7.54
C ARG A 150 -5.62 -14.19 6.12
N PHE A 151 -4.49 -14.80 5.77
CA PHE A 151 -4.30 -15.56 4.54
C PHE A 151 -3.32 -16.72 4.78
N ASP A 152 -3.38 -17.75 3.93
CA ASP A 152 -2.53 -18.95 4.04
C ASP A 152 -1.05 -18.57 3.84
N LYS A 153 -0.18 -19.09 4.70
CA LYS A 153 1.27 -18.85 4.64
C LYS A 153 1.93 -19.44 3.39
N ASN A 154 1.31 -20.44 2.77
CA ASN A 154 1.75 -21.04 1.50
C ASN A 154 1.21 -20.29 0.27
N SER A 155 0.39 -19.26 0.46
CA SER A 155 -0.10 -18.44 -0.65
C SER A 155 1.02 -17.59 -1.26
N ILE A 156 0.80 -17.13 -2.50
CA ILE A 156 1.73 -16.21 -3.17
C ILE A 156 1.92 -14.90 -2.39
N TYR A 157 0.94 -14.50 -1.59
CA TYR A 157 0.93 -13.25 -0.84
C TYR A 157 1.96 -13.26 0.30
N ASP A 158 2.33 -14.43 0.83
CA ASP A 158 3.34 -14.46 1.90
C ASP A 158 4.73 -14.05 1.40
N SER A 159 5.00 -14.29 0.11
CA SER A 159 6.24 -13.87 -0.56
C SER A 159 6.32 -12.37 -0.84
N PHE A 160 5.20 -11.64 -0.73
CA PHE A 160 5.19 -10.21 -0.97
C PHE A 160 5.95 -9.49 0.14
N ASN A 161 6.73 -8.47 -0.25
CA ASN A 161 7.22 -7.51 0.73
C ASN A 161 6.01 -6.82 1.40
N PHE A 162 6.23 -6.32 2.62
CA PHE A 162 5.12 -5.87 3.45
C PHE A 162 4.40 -4.65 2.85
N ASP A 163 5.11 -3.68 2.29
CA ASP A 163 4.53 -2.51 1.62
C ASP A 163 3.57 -2.92 0.49
N ARG A 164 4.04 -3.76 -0.43
CA ARG A 164 3.26 -4.26 -1.56
C ARG A 164 2.00 -4.97 -1.11
N LEU A 165 2.13 -5.84 -0.11
CA LEU A 165 1.01 -6.60 0.41
C LEU A 165 -0.04 -5.71 1.07
N LEU A 166 0.41 -4.73 1.86
CA LEU A 166 -0.48 -3.77 2.49
C LEU A 166 -1.18 -2.91 1.43
N TYR A 167 -0.48 -2.41 0.42
CA TYR A 167 -1.08 -1.67 -0.70
C TYR A 167 -2.08 -2.50 -1.50
N PHE A 168 -1.78 -3.79 -1.74
CA PHE A 168 -2.68 -4.72 -2.40
C PHE A 168 -3.97 -4.89 -1.60
N ILE A 169 -3.90 -5.16 -0.30
CA ILE A 169 -5.10 -5.30 0.55
C ILE A 169 -5.90 -4.00 0.60
N LEU A 170 -5.23 -2.85 0.76
CA LEU A 170 -5.90 -1.56 0.80
C LEU A 170 -6.56 -1.18 -0.53
N SER A 171 -6.15 -1.77 -1.66
CA SER A 171 -6.85 -1.59 -2.95
C SER A 171 -8.27 -2.19 -2.96
N PHE A 172 -8.60 -3.04 -1.99
CA PHE A 172 -9.95 -3.57 -1.80
C PHE A 172 -10.82 -2.70 -0.88
N ASN A 173 -10.25 -1.67 -0.26
CA ASN A 173 -10.97 -0.72 0.59
C ASN A 173 -11.64 0.39 -0.25
N LYS A 174 -12.96 0.49 -0.17
CA LYS A 174 -13.78 1.42 -0.96
C LYS A 174 -13.61 2.89 -0.57
N LYS A 175 -13.18 3.21 0.66
CA LYS A 175 -12.97 4.59 1.13
C LYS A 175 -11.58 5.12 0.75
N ILE A 176 -10.58 4.23 0.64
CA ILE A 176 -9.20 4.61 0.31
C ILE A 176 -9.00 4.80 -1.19
N MET A 177 -9.73 4.03 -2.01
CA MET A 177 -9.66 4.16 -3.46
C MET A 177 -10.36 5.44 -3.92
N ALA A 178 -9.60 6.36 -4.51
CA ALA A 178 -10.13 7.65 -4.95
C ALA A 178 -10.88 7.57 -6.28
N LEU A 179 -10.64 6.51 -7.07
CA LEU A 179 -11.20 6.33 -8.40
C LEU A 179 -12.28 5.25 -8.39
N GLU A 180 -13.51 5.62 -8.72
CA GLU A 180 -14.67 4.70 -8.71
C GLU A 180 -14.73 3.76 -9.93
N ASN A 181 -13.84 3.95 -10.92
CA ASN A 181 -13.83 3.16 -12.14
C ASN A 181 -13.31 1.73 -11.89
N SER A 182 -14.18 0.73 -12.10
CA SER A 182 -13.87 -0.69 -11.89
C SER A 182 -12.71 -1.21 -12.75
N ASN A 183 -12.57 -0.73 -13.99
CA ASN A 183 -11.47 -1.15 -14.86
C ASN A 183 -10.13 -0.63 -14.35
N LEU A 184 -10.09 0.61 -13.86
CA LEU A 184 -8.89 1.17 -13.23
C LEU A 184 -8.53 0.43 -11.94
N LYS A 185 -9.53 0.13 -11.11
CA LYS A 185 -9.37 -0.68 -9.90
C LYS A 185 -8.69 -2.03 -10.21
N CYS A 186 -9.23 -2.77 -11.18
CA CYS A 186 -8.67 -4.06 -11.60
C CYS A 186 -7.23 -3.91 -12.12
N LEU A 187 -6.92 -2.83 -12.84
CA LEU A 187 -5.56 -2.58 -13.32
C LEU A 187 -4.59 -2.35 -12.16
N TYR A 188 -4.91 -1.46 -11.21
CA TYR A 188 -4.08 -1.23 -10.02
C TYR A 188 -3.83 -2.53 -9.25
N GLN A 189 -4.89 -3.29 -8.98
CA GLN A 189 -4.81 -4.59 -8.32
C GLN A 189 -3.87 -5.56 -9.04
N SER A 190 -4.00 -5.65 -10.38
CA SER A 190 -3.12 -6.50 -11.17
C SER A 190 -1.66 -6.04 -11.15
N LEU A 191 -1.39 -4.73 -11.07
CA LEU A 191 -0.01 -4.23 -10.98
C LEU A 191 0.66 -4.65 -9.66
N PHE A 192 -0.09 -4.60 -8.54
CA PHE A 192 0.40 -5.14 -7.27
C PHE A 192 0.58 -6.66 -7.32
N LEU A 193 -0.24 -7.39 -8.07
CA LEU A 193 -0.16 -8.85 -8.16
C LEU A 193 0.98 -9.34 -9.07
N ASP A 194 1.18 -8.69 -10.21
CA ASP A 194 1.96 -9.23 -11.33
C ASP A 194 3.45 -8.84 -11.27
N PHE A 195 3.82 -7.74 -10.59
CA PHE A 195 5.16 -7.14 -10.69
C PHE A 195 5.83 -6.89 -9.34
N ASP A 196 7.05 -7.42 -9.16
CA ASP A 196 7.81 -7.20 -7.92
C ASP A 196 8.64 -5.89 -7.96
N ASN A 197 9.11 -5.51 -9.14
CA ASN A 197 10.13 -4.45 -9.32
C ASN A 197 9.54 -3.10 -9.77
N ILE A 198 8.21 -2.96 -9.72
CA ILE A 198 7.56 -1.67 -9.93
C ILE A 198 7.60 -0.84 -8.65
N SER A 199 7.58 0.49 -8.79
CA SER A 199 7.40 1.38 -7.65
C SER A 199 5.97 1.28 -7.12
N HIS A 200 5.74 0.33 -6.22
CA HIS A 200 4.43 0.08 -5.60
C HIS A 200 3.89 1.30 -4.85
N SER A 201 4.76 2.13 -4.28
CA SER A 201 4.35 3.38 -3.63
C SER A 201 3.77 4.38 -4.63
N ASN A 202 4.38 4.56 -5.80
CA ASN A 202 3.81 5.42 -6.85
C ASN A 202 2.47 4.88 -7.36
N ILE A 203 2.35 3.56 -7.54
CA ILE A 203 1.07 2.91 -7.92
C ILE A 203 0.01 3.14 -6.84
N PHE A 204 0.36 2.98 -5.57
CA PHE A 204 -0.54 3.20 -4.45
C PHE A 204 -0.98 4.67 -4.34
N ILE A 205 -0.04 5.63 -4.38
CA ILE A 205 -0.37 7.06 -4.32
C ILE A 205 -1.24 7.44 -5.52
N SER A 206 -0.96 6.90 -6.71
CA SER A 206 -1.79 7.12 -7.89
C SER A 206 -3.24 6.63 -7.68
N MET A 207 -3.41 5.48 -7.05
CA MET A 207 -4.70 4.88 -6.75
C MET A 207 -5.50 5.67 -5.69
N THR A 208 -4.82 6.23 -4.68
CA THR A 208 -5.46 6.90 -3.54
C THR A 208 -5.56 8.41 -3.67
N CYS A 209 -5.03 9.02 -4.74
CA CYS A 209 -5.05 10.47 -4.89
C CYS A 209 -6.39 10.99 -5.43
N PHE A 210 -7.04 11.87 -4.68
CA PHE A 210 -8.28 12.55 -5.11
C PHE A 210 -8.09 13.46 -6.33
N HIS A 211 -6.91 14.07 -6.48
CA HIS A 211 -6.61 14.92 -7.62
C HIS A 211 -6.04 14.10 -8.77
N LYS A 212 -6.86 13.85 -9.80
CA LYS A 212 -6.48 13.03 -10.97
C LYS A 212 -5.20 13.49 -11.66
N LYS A 213 -4.86 14.80 -11.60
CA LYS A 213 -3.57 15.32 -12.11
C LYS A 213 -2.37 14.69 -11.40
N HIS A 214 -2.43 14.62 -10.07
CA HIS A 214 -1.37 14.00 -9.28
C HIS A 214 -1.38 12.48 -9.44
N ALA A 215 -2.56 11.84 -9.50
CA ALA A 215 -2.66 10.42 -9.81
C ALA A 215 -1.93 10.07 -11.12
N PHE A 216 -2.23 10.79 -12.20
CA PHE A 216 -1.54 10.62 -13.47
C PHE A 216 -0.02 10.76 -13.35
N LEU A 217 0.48 11.79 -12.66
CA LEU A 217 1.92 12.01 -12.52
C LEU A 217 2.62 10.88 -11.74
N GLU A 218 1.97 10.35 -10.69
CA GLU A 218 2.52 9.24 -9.92
C GLU A 218 2.59 7.95 -10.75
N ALA A 219 1.51 7.61 -11.48
CA ALA A 219 1.55 6.48 -12.41
C ALA A 219 2.63 6.70 -13.49
N TYR A 220 2.72 7.90 -14.06
CA TYR A 220 3.67 8.22 -15.13
C TYR A 220 5.13 8.04 -14.70
N ARG A 221 5.47 8.36 -13.44
CA ARG A 221 6.83 8.14 -12.91
C ARG A 221 7.28 6.68 -13.03
N CYS A 222 6.37 5.71 -12.94
CA CYS A 222 6.69 4.30 -13.17
C CYS A 222 7.18 4.00 -14.60
N ILE A 223 6.76 4.79 -15.59
CA ILE A 223 7.28 4.73 -16.97
C ILE A 223 8.63 5.44 -17.06
N GLU A 224 8.83 6.57 -16.38
CA GLU A 224 10.10 7.30 -16.39
C GLU A 224 11.30 6.44 -15.95
N TRP A 225 11.06 5.50 -15.03
CA TRP A 225 12.05 4.50 -14.62
C TRP A 225 12.53 3.61 -15.78
N LEU A 226 11.69 3.38 -16.79
CA LEU A 226 11.99 2.54 -17.95
C LEU A 226 12.69 3.28 -19.09
N TYR A 227 12.77 4.61 -19.06
CA TYR A 227 13.36 5.42 -20.14
C TYR A 227 14.74 4.98 -20.64
N PRO A 228 15.66 4.50 -19.79
CA PRO A 228 16.96 4.04 -20.25
C PRO A 228 16.91 2.71 -21.00
N ILE A 229 15.93 1.86 -20.70
CA ILE A 229 15.94 0.44 -21.05
C ILE A 229 16.01 0.18 -22.56
N PRO A 230 15.19 0.81 -23.44
CA PRO A 230 15.24 0.49 -24.87
C PRO A 230 16.62 0.68 -25.51
N ARG A 231 17.32 1.76 -25.13
CA ARG A 231 18.65 2.07 -25.67
C ARG A 231 19.72 1.19 -25.07
N VAL A 232 19.65 0.95 -23.76
CA VAL A 232 20.64 0.12 -23.06
C VAL A 232 20.50 -1.34 -23.44
N HIS A 233 19.30 -1.81 -23.76
CA HIS A 233 19.08 -3.14 -24.29
C HIS A 233 19.75 -3.35 -25.65
N ASN A 234 19.67 -2.36 -26.55
CA ASN A 234 20.42 -2.39 -27.82
C ASN A 234 21.94 -2.35 -27.60
N LEU A 235 22.41 -1.53 -26.66
CA LEU A 235 23.81 -1.48 -26.29
C LEU A 235 24.29 -2.82 -25.73
N LYS A 236 23.54 -3.39 -24.78
CA LYS A 236 23.78 -4.70 -24.16
C LYS A 236 24.01 -5.79 -25.21
N ARG A 237 23.15 -5.85 -26.25
CA ARG A 237 23.32 -6.76 -27.39
C ARG A 237 24.58 -6.46 -28.18
N SER A 238 24.84 -5.19 -28.48
CA SER A 238 26.00 -4.76 -29.29
C SER A 238 27.35 -5.07 -28.64
N ILE A 239 27.43 -5.01 -27.31
CA ILE A 239 28.66 -5.31 -26.55
C ILE A 239 28.65 -6.68 -25.89
N SER A 240 27.63 -7.51 -26.13
CA SER A 240 27.45 -8.82 -25.52
C SER A 240 27.53 -8.80 -23.97
N TYR A 241 26.91 -7.79 -23.34
CA TYR A 241 26.89 -7.68 -21.88
C TYR A 241 25.93 -8.71 -21.27
N GLY A 242 26.45 -9.59 -20.41
CA GLY A 242 25.67 -10.66 -19.79
C GLY A 242 24.78 -10.25 -18.61
N GLY A 243 24.97 -9.05 -18.06
CA GLY A 243 24.18 -8.56 -16.92
C GLY A 243 22.82 -7.96 -17.31
N LYS A 244 22.10 -7.43 -16.33
CA LYS A 244 20.77 -6.83 -16.52
C LYS A 244 20.88 -5.47 -17.22
N ALA A 245 19.90 -5.11 -18.07
CA ALA A 245 19.95 -3.81 -18.75
C ALA A 245 19.91 -2.64 -17.75
N ILE A 246 19.16 -2.75 -16.65
CA ILE A 246 19.12 -1.66 -15.65
C ILE A 246 20.47 -1.42 -14.97
N GLU A 247 21.27 -2.47 -14.75
CA GLU A 247 22.61 -2.34 -14.18
C GLU A 247 23.57 -1.66 -15.16
N LEU A 248 23.50 -2.03 -16.43
CA LEU A 248 24.26 -1.35 -17.48
C LEU A 248 23.84 0.12 -17.60
N ALA A 249 22.54 0.41 -17.49
CA ALA A 249 22.02 1.77 -17.52
C ALA A 249 22.59 2.62 -16.37
N ARG A 250 22.66 2.05 -15.16
CA ARG A 250 23.27 2.70 -13.99
C ARG A 250 24.75 3.00 -14.21
N LYS A 251 25.52 2.04 -14.75
CA LYS A 251 26.95 2.23 -15.08
C LYS A 251 27.15 3.30 -16.15
N CYS A 252 26.34 3.30 -17.21
CA CYS A 252 26.39 4.36 -18.22
C CYS A 252 26.09 5.74 -17.62
N ALA A 253 25.14 5.83 -16.69
CA ALA A 253 24.82 7.09 -16.02
C ALA A 253 25.95 7.55 -15.08
N SER A 254 26.52 6.65 -14.26
CA SER A 254 27.57 6.99 -13.30
C SER A 254 28.92 7.29 -13.96
N ASP A 255 29.31 6.49 -14.95
CA ASP A 255 30.69 6.48 -15.44
C ASP A 255 30.84 7.34 -16.70
N LEU A 256 29.77 7.45 -17.50
CA LEU A 256 29.76 8.23 -18.76
C LEU A 256 28.92 9.51 -18.67
N SER A 257 28.33 9.79 -17.51
CA SER A 257 27.35 10.88 -17.34
C SER A 257 26.22 10.84 -18.36
N TRP A 258 25.87 9.64 -18.84
CA TRP A 258 24.85 9.48 -19.87
C TRP A 258 23.47 9.91 -19.34
N ARG A 259 22.81 10.81 -20.07
CA ARG A 259 21.46 11.27 -19.76
C ARG A 259 20.48 10.85 -20.85
N ARG A 260 19.29 10.45 -20.41
CA ARG A 260 18.16 10.12 -21.29
C ARG A 260 17.50 11.40 -21.82
N LYS A 261 17.09 11.40 -23.08
CA LYS A 261 16.21 12.42 -23.64
C LYS A 261 14.77 11.93 -23.47
N GLU A 262 14.01 12.59 -22.60
CA GLU A 262 12.70 12.10 -22.13
C GLU A 262 11.73 11.80 -23.28
N GLU A 263 11.55 12.76 -24.18
CA GLU A 263 10.64 12.66 -25.32
C GLU A 263 10.99 11.48 -26.24
N ASP A 264 12.26 11.34 -26.62
CA ASP A 264 12.73 10.23 -27.44
C ASP A 264 12.56 8.89 -26.73
N SER A 265 12.85 8.83 -25.42
CA SER A 265 12.70 7.61 -24.62
C SER A 265 11.23 7.19 -24.53
N LEU A 266 10.31 8.14 -24.34
CA LEU A 266 8.89 7.86 -24.32
C LEU A 266 8.38 7.36 -25.68
N SER A 267 8.79 7.99 -26.78
CA SER A 267 8.45 7.54 -28.14
C SER A 267 8.88 6.09 -28.38
N LEU A 268 10.11 5.72 -27.98
CA LEU A 268 10.59 4.34 -28.09
C LEU A 268 9.75 3.36 -27.27
N LEU A 269 9.39 3.71 -26.03
CA LEU A 269 8.58 2.85 -25.16
C LEU A 269 7.15 2.65 -25.69
N VAL A 270 6.49 3.73 -26.12
CA VAL A 270 5.11 3.66 -26.65
C VAL A 270 5.06 2.84 -27.93
N LYS A 271 5.96 3.10 -28.88
CA LYS A 271 6.09 2.28 -30.11
C LYS A 271 6.31 0.82 -29.80
N TYR A 272 7.22 0.53 -28.88
CA TYR A 272 7.53 -0.84 -28.52
C TYR A 272 6.31 -1.53 -27.89
N ALA A 273 5.63 -0.88 -26.95
CA ALA A 273 4.41 -1.41 -26.35
C ALA A 273 3.31 -1.68 -27.39
N PHE A 274 3.12 -0.79 -28.37
CA PHE A 274 2.13 -0.99 -29.44
C PHE A 274 2.49 -2.14 -30.37
N SER A 275 3.79 -2.39 -30.58
CA SER A 275 4.25 -3.54 -31.34
C SER A 275 4.09 -4.88 -30.60
N LEU A 276 4.07 -4.85 -29.26
CA LEU A 276 3.92 -6.03 -28.41
C LEU A 276 2.47 -6.40 -28.16
N ASP A 277 1.61 -5.40 -28.03
CA ASP A 277 0.20 -5.57 -27.65
C ASP A 277 -0.70 -4.78 -28.60
N ALA A 278 -1.28 -5.47 -29.58
CA ALA A 278 -2.24 -4.88 -30.51
C ALA A 278 -3.54 -4.47 -29.79
N GLU A 279 -3.92 -5.17 -28.72
CA GLU A 279 -5.09 -4.86 -27.90
C GLU A 279 -4.87 -3.51 -27.19
N LEU A 280 -3.65 -3.19 -26.74
CA LEU A 280 -3.34 -1.88 -26.16
C LEU A 280 -3.73 -0.73 -27.11
N LYS A 281 -3.44 -0.87 -28.41
CA LYS A 281 -3.76 0.13 -29.43
C LYS A 281 -5.27 0.24 -29.67
N GLU A 282 -5.95 -0.90 -29.77
CA GLU A 282 -7.41 -0.94 -29.90
C GLU A 282 -8.10 -0.36 -28.65
N THR A 283 -7.58 -0.68 -27.47
CA THR A 283 -8.11 -0.26 -26.17
C THR A 283 -7.93 1.23 -25.90
N VAL A 284 -7.16 1.94 -26.71
CA VAL A 284 -7.08 3.41 -26.59
C VAL A 284 -7.67 4.12 -27.80
N SER A 285 -7.98 3.39 -28.88
CA SER A 285 -8.53 3.97 -30.11
C SER A 285 -9.84 4.74 -29.92
N TRP A 286 -10.63 4.38 -28.91
CA TRP A 286 -11.89 5.03 -28.55
C TRP A 286 -11.73 6.19 -27.56
N SER A 287 -10.54 6.37 -26.98
CA SER A 287 -10.28 7.49 -26.06
C SER A 287 -10.25 8.82 -26.82
N THR A 288 -10.79 9.87 -26.20
CA THR A 288 -10.68 11.23 -26.73
C THR A 288 -9.20 11.64 -26.84
N PHE A 289 -8.37 11.07 -25.97
CA PHE A 289 -6.94 11.19 -25.95
C PHE A 289 -6.25 10.64 -27.22
N MET A 290 -6.60 9.44 -27.73
CA MET A 290 -5.81 8.73 -28.77
C MET A 290 -6.53 8.55 -30.10
N LYS A 291 -7.75 9.10 -30.23
CA LYS A 291 -8.50 9.06 -31.47
C LYS A 291 -7.64 9.54 -32.65
N ASP A 292 -7.52 8.68 -33.66
CA ASP A 292 -6.79 8.92 -34.92
C ASP A 292 -5.27 9.21 -34.77
N LEU A 293 -4.67 8.87 -33.63
CA LEU A 293 -3.22 9.03 -33.41
C LEU A 293 -2.45 7.78 -33.81
N ASP A 294 -1.36 7.98 -34.56
CA ASP A 294 -0.31 6.99 -34.71
C ASP A 294 0.58 6.95 -33.45
N GLU A 295 1.49 5.98 -33.40
CA GLU A 295 2.32 5.68 -32.21
C GLU A 295 3.24 6.87 -31.84
N ASP A 296 3.72 7.61 -32.85
CA ASP A 296 4.55 8.79 -32.65
C ASP A 296 3.75 9.95 -32.05
N LYS A 297 2.57 10.21 -32.60
CA LYS A 297 1.67 11.24 -32.08
C LYS A 297 1.17 10.92 -30.68
N ALA A 298 0.92 9.65 -30.37
CA ALA A 298 0.56 9.19 -29.04
C ALA A 298 1.61 9.56 -27.99
N ALA A 299 2.89 9.22 -28.25
CA ALA A 299 3.98 9.56 -27.35
C ALA A 299 4.15 11.08 -27.20
N THR A 300 4.07 11.81 -28.30
CA THR A 300 4.18 13.27 -28.32
C THR A 300 3.07 13.92 -27.48
N LYS A 301 1.83 13.45 -27.62
CA LYS A 301 0.68 13.96 -26.89
C LYS A 301 0.75 13.62 -25.41
N LEU A 302 1.15 12.38 -25.06
CA LEU A 302 1.38 11.97 -23.67
C LEU A 302 2.45 12.85 -23.01
N TYR A 303 3.56 13.11 -23.70
CA TYR A 303 4.62 14.00 -23.23
C TYR A 303 4.12 15.43 -23.01
N ALA A 304 3.32 15.96 -23.94
CA ALA A 304 2.74 17.31 -23.83
C ALA A 304 1.83 17.46 -22.59
N TYR A 305 0.94 16.48 -22.33
CA TYR A 305 0.11 16.50 -21.12
C TYR A 305 0.95 16.43 -19.85
N ARG A 306 1.95 15.54 -19.80
CA ARG A 306 2.86 15.47 -18.64
C ARG A 306 3.55 16.81 -18.42
N ASN A 307 4.11 17.41 -19.47
CA ASN A 307 4.80 18.69 -19.36
C ASN A 307 3.88 19.79 -18.84
N GLN A 308 2.65 19.90 -19.34
CA GLN A 308 1.68 20.88 -18.84
C GLN A 308 1.28 20.66 -17.38
N LEU A 309 1.23 19.42 -16.92
CA LEU A 309 0.90 19.13 -15.53
C LEU A 309 2.07 19.41 -14.57
N VAL A 310 3.30 19.51 -15.08
CA VAL A 310 4.51 19.78 -14.29
C VAL A 310 4.92 21.26 -14.37
N HIS A 311 4.71 21.92 -15.51
CA HIS A 311 5.15 23.29 -15.75
C HIS A 311 3.97 24.25 -15.89
N GLN A 312 4.18 25.49 -15.44
CA GLN A 312 3.23 26.57 -15.67
C GLN A 312 3.42 27.11 -17.09
N PHE A 313 2.35 27.10 -17.89
CA PHE A 313 2.31 27.67 -19.23
C PHE A 313 1.50 28.98 -19.21
N SER A 314 1.68 29.82 -20.24
CA SER A 314 0.74 30.93 -20.46
C SER A 314 -0.62 30.35 -20.86
N PRO A 315 -1.76 30.97 -20.45
CA PRO A 315 -3.10 30.43 -20.71
C PRO A 315 -3.39 30.12 -22.18
N GLU A 316 -2.79 30.88 -23.11
CA GLU A 316 -2.93 30.69 -24.56
C GLU A 316 -2.26 29.42 -25.13
N TYR A 317 -1.36 28.78 -24.38
CA TYR A 317 -0.66 27.56 -24.76
C TYR A 317 -1.09 26.33 -23.94
N GLU A 318 -2.04 26.50 -23.01
CA GLU A 318 -2.55 25.40 -22.20
C GLU A 318 -3.51 24.51 -22.99
N LEU A 319 -3.27 23.21 -22.97
CA LEU A 319 -4.21 22.19 -23.41
C LEU A 319 -5.42 22.19 -22.46
N ALA A 320 -6.62 22.06 -23.02
CA ALA A 320 -7.81 21.82 -22.23
C ALA A 320 -7.74 20.41 -21.61
N ILE A 321 -7.52 20.33 -20.29
CA ILE A 321 -7.45 19.08 -19.53
C ILE A 321 -8.62 19.04 -18.56
N ASN A 322 -9.54 18.09 -18.75
CA ASN A 322 -10.63 17.80 -17.82
C ASN A 322 -10.39 16.46 -17.09
N ASN A 323 -11.28 16.12 -16.16
CA ASN A 323 -11.16 14.90 -15.36
C ASN A 323 -11.35 13.60 -16.16
N ASP A 324 -12.02 13.65 -17.31
CA ASP A 324 -12.24 12.48 -18.16
C ASP A 324 -10.96 12.14 -18.93
N ILE A 325 -10.32 13.16 -19.53
CA ILE A 325 -9.02 13.02 -20.18
C ILE A 325 -7.97 12.50 -19.20
N LEU A 326 -7.96 13.01 -17.96
CA LEU A 326 -7.02 12.53 -16.94
C LEU A 326 -7.25 11.05 -16.58
N GLU A 327 -8.50 10.60 -16.55
CA GLU A 327 -8.83 9.20 -16.30
C GLU A 327 -8.40 8.30 -17.45
N GLU A 328 -8.64 8.72 -18.70
CA GLU A 328 -8.14 8.04 -19.91
C GLU A 328 -6.60 7.96 -19.90
N LEU A 329 -5.92 9.03 -19.50
CA LEU A 329 -4.46 9.09 -19.40
C LEU A 329 -3.92 8.14 -18.33
N ILE A 330 -4.54 8.11 -17.14
CA ILE A 330 -4.16 7.16 -16.08
C ILE A 330 -4.35 5.74 -16.60
N PHE A 331 -5.51 5.43 -17.18
CA PHE A 331 -5.81 4.11 -17.72
C PHE A 331 -4.77 3.67 -18.74
N PHE A 332 -4.44 4.54 -19.70
CA PHE A 332 -3.43 4.28 -20.71
C PHE A 332 -2.05 4.02 -20.10
N VAL A 333 -1.63 4.86 -19.15
CA VAL A 333 -0.34 4.72 -18.46
C VAL A 333 -0.25 3.40 -17.69
N LEU A 334 -1.30 2.99 -16.96
CA LEU A 334 -1.30 1.72 -16.23
C LEU A 334 -1.23 0.50 -17.18
N LYS A 335 -1.93 0.56 -18.31
CA LYS A 335 -1.83 -0.47 -19.36
C LYS A 335 -0.43 -0.51 -19.97
N LEU A 336 0.14 0.66 -20.27
CA LEU A 336 1.50 0.78 -20.80
C LEU A 336 2.55 0.22 -19.83
N ILE A 337 2.40 0.52 -18.53
CA ILE A 337 3.21 -0.07 -17.46
C ILE A 337 3.10 -1.60 -17.50
N LYS A 338 1.88 -2.14 -17.54
CA LYS A 338 1.66 -3.60 -17.54
C LYS A 338 2.39 -4.29 -18.71
N VAL A 339 2.26 -3.76 -19.92
CA VAL A 339 2.94 -4.31 -21.11
C VAL A 339 4.45 -4.23 -20.95
N LEU A 340 4.98 -3.05 -20.62
CA LEU A 340 6.44 -2.83 -20.58
C LEU A 340 7.14 -3.56 -19.44
N TYR A 341 6.54 -3.64 -18.24
CA TYR A 341 7.13 -4.37 -17.11
C TYR A 341 7.07 -5.88 -17.31
N THR A 342 6.08 -6.39 -18.06
CA THR A 342 6.04 -7.80 -18.45
C THR A 342 7.21 -8.13 -19.36
N GLU A 343 7.41 -7.32 -20.39
CA GLU A 343 8.48 -7.52 -21.37
C GLU A 343 9.87 -7.35 -20.74
N TYR A 344 10.07 -6.29 -19.98
CA TYR A 344 11.37 -6.00 -19.37
C TYR A 344 11.61 -6.72 -18.04
N LYS A 345 10.80 -7.72 -17.69
CA LYS A 345 10.89 -8.42 -16.39
C LYS A 345 12.31 -8.90 -16.09
N LEU A 346 12.99 -9.53 -17.05
CA LEU A 346 14.36 -10.06 -16.89
C LEU A 346 15.44 -8.97 -16.85
N ASP A 347 15.16 -7.79 -17.41
CA ASP A 347 16.09 -6.67 -17.42
C ASP A 347 15.95 -5.78 -16.16
N LEU A 348 14.86 -5.96 -15.40
CA LEU A 348 14.53 -5.22 -14.18
C LEU A 348 14.70 -6.05 -12.90
N SER A 349 14.40 -7.36 -12.93
CA SER A 349 14.55 -8.29 -11.80
C SER A 349 15.99 -8.51 -11.43
#